data_AF-A0A222WLV2-F1
#
_entry.id   AF-A0A222WLV2-F1
#
_cell.length_a   1.000
_cell.length_b   1.000
_cell.length_c   1.000
_cell.angle_alpha   90.00
_cell.angle_beta   90.00
_cell.angle_gamma   90.00
#
_symmetry.space_group_name_H-M   'P 1'
#
loop_
_entity.id
_entity.type
_entity.pdbx_description
1 polymer ?
#
loop_
_entity_poly.entity_id
_entity_poly.type
_entity_poly.pdbx_seq_one_letter_code
_entity_poly.pdbx_strand_id
1 'polypeptide(L)' 'MNYQLSERVRALNPYNGAELRDKVETLRRSGRKLIALNVGEPDFPTPVHIAHAGIEAIHQSMPRSAHG' A
#
# COMPACT_ATOMS: atom_id res chain seq x y z
N MET A 1 -5.47 -23.14 -21.79
CA MET A 1 -5.70 -21.68 -21.90
C MET A 1 -4.33 -21.01 -21.99
N ASN A 2 -3.93 -20.54 -23.17
CA ASN A 2 -2.59 -19.96 -23.37
C ASN A 2 -2.75 -18.43 -23.43
N TYR A 3 -2.51 -17.75 -22.31
CA TYR A 3 -2.62 -16.28 -22.25
C TYR A 3 -1.31 -15.65 -22.70
N GLN A 4 -1.32 -14.96 -23.83
CA GLN A 4 -0.21 -14.09 -24.23
C GLN A 4 -0.34 -12.73 -23.52
N LEU A 5 0.60 -12.43 -22.63
CA LEU A 5 0.74 -11.10 -22.03
C LEU A 5 1.15 -10.08 -23.09
N SER A 6 0.69 -8.83 -22.97
CA SER A 6 1.14 -7.74 -23.84
C SER A 6 2.61 -7.37 -23.56
N GLU A 7 3.31 -6.87 -24.58
CA GLU A 7 4.72 -6.47 -24.49
C GLU A 7 4.97 -5.46 -23.35
N ARG A 8 4.07 -4.50 -23.17
CA ARG A 8 4.15 -3.49 -22.09
C ARG A 8 4.16 -4.12 -20.69
N VAL A 9 3.41 -5.19 -20.46
CA VAL A 9 3.38 -5.89 -19.16
C VAL A 9 4.64 -6.72 -18.98
N ARG A 10 5.16 -7.34 -20.04
CA ARG A 10 6.42 -8.11 -20.00
C ARG A 10 7.63 -7.23 -19.71
N ALA A 11 7.60 -5.96 -20.14
CA ALA A 11 8.66 -4.99 -19.90
C ALA A 11 8.70 -4.45 -18.46
N LEU A 12 7.71 -4.76 -17.62
CA LEU A 12 7.73 -4.37 -16.20
C LEU A 12 8.76 -5.21 -15.46
N ASN A 13 9.64 -4.54 -14.71
CA ASN A 13 10.58 -5.22 -13.85
C ASN A 13 9.81 -6.01 -12.77
N PRO A 14 10.04 -7.32 -12.58
CA PRO A 14 9.39 -8.08 -11.53
C PRO A 14 9.71 -7.47 -10.17
N TYR A 15 8.67 -7.10 -9.43
CA TYR A 15 8.80 -6.60 -8.07
C TYR A 15 9.13 -7.75 -7.11
N ASN A 16 10.37 -7.83 -6.66
CA ASN A 16 10.86 -8.85 -5.72
C ASN A 16 10.69 -8.46 -4.24
N GLY A 17 9.72 -7.61 -3.91
CA GLY A 17 9.58 -7.06 -2.56
C GLY A 17 9.25 -8.07 -1.46
N ALA A 18 8.94 -9.33 -1.79
CA ALA A 18 8.71 -10.39 -0.81
C ALA A 18 9.97 -10.65 0.05
N GLU A 19 11.11 -10.92 -0.57
CA GLU A 19 12.36 -11.22 0.15
C GLU A 19 12.84 -10.03 0.99
N LEU A 20 12.66 -8.81 0.47
CA LEU A 20 12.99 -7.59 1.19
C LEU A 20 12.09 -7.41 2.42
N ARG A 21 10.79 -7.67 2.30
CA ARG A 21 9.84 -7.62 3.42
C ARG A 21 10.21 -8.64 4.49
N ASP A 22 10.53 -9.87 4.11
CA ASP A 22 10.92 -10.93 5.05
C ASP A 22 12.20 -10.57 5.80
N LYS A 23 13.17 -9.96 5.11
CA LYS A 23 14.40 -9.47 5.73
C LYS A 23 14.13 -8.34 6.71
N VAL A 24 13.33 -7.35 6.33
CA VAL A 24 12.93 -6.24 7.21
C VAL A 24 12.23 -6.75 8.46
N GLU A 25 11.29 -7.68 8.30
CA GLU A 25 10.54 -8.26 9.41
C GLU A 25 11.43 -9.09 10.34
N THR A 26 12.34 -9.89 9.78
CA THR A 26 13.34 -10.65 10.58
C THR A 26 14.23 -9.70 11.38
N LEU A 27 14.70 -8.62 10.77
CA LEU A 27 15.52 -7.61 11.44
C LEU A 27 14.74 -6.92 12.57
N ARG A 28 13.45 -6.58 12.36
CA ARG A 28 12.58 -6.03 13.41
C ARG A 28 12.42 -7.00 14.58
N ARG A 29 12.14 -8.28 14.30
CA ARG A 29 11.96 -9.32 15.34
C ARG A 29 13.22 -9.58 16.14
N SER A 30 14.40 -9.44 15.53
CA SER A 30 15.69 -9.56 16.23
C SER A 30 16.01 -8.38 17.17
N GLY A 31 15.09 -7.43 17.34
CA GLY A 31 15.28 -6.26 18.20
C GLY A 31 16.19 -5.18 17.61
N ARG A 32 16.55 -5.27 16.32
CA ARG A 32 17.34 -4.23 15.66
C ARG A 32 16.46 -3.03 15.31
N LYS A 33 16.95 -1.84 15.68
CA LYS A 33 16.34 -0.56 15.32
C LYS A 33 16.54 -0.32 13.82
N LEU A 34 15.45 -0.35 13.06
CA LEU A 34 15.43 -0.04 11.63
C LEU A 34 14.84 1.35 11.41
N ILE A 35 15.52 2.16 10.59
CA ILE A 35 15.01 3.46 10.13
C ILE A 35 14.50 3.26 8.70
N ALA A 36 13.20 3.42 8.49
CA ALA A 36 12.58 3.30 7.18
C ALA A 36 12.65 4.63 6.44
N LEU A 37 13.63 4.78 5.54
CA LEU A 37 13.82 5.98 4.71
C LEU A 37 13.07 5.92 3.37
N ASN A 38 12.32 4.84 3.13
CA ASN A 38 11.56 4.60 1.91
C ASN A 38 10.08 5.00 2.03
N VAL A 39 9.66 5.51 3.19
CA VAL A 39 8.27 5.91 3.43
C VAL A 39 8.08 7.32 2.86
N GLY A 40 7.40 7.41 1.72
CA GLY A 40 7.00 8.70 1.13
C GLY A 40 5.71 9.27 1.71
N GLU A 41 5.13 8.59 2.70
CA GLU A 41 3.91 9.01 3.38
C GLU A 41 4.26 9.80 4.67
N PRO A 42 3.57 10.90 4.96
CA PRO A 42 3.81 11.66 6.19
C PRO A 42 3.53 10.80 7.44
N ASP A 43 4.39 10.91 8.45
CA ASP A 43 4.25 10.20 9.74
C ASP A 43 3.17 10.81 10.67
N PHE A 44 2.23 11.56 10.10
CA PHE A 44 1.15 12.19 10.86
C PHE A 44 -0.09 11.32 10.79
N PRO A 45 -0.82 11.13 11.90
CA PRO A 45 -2.10 10.46 11.84
C PRO A 45 -3.04 11.24 10.92
N THR A 46 -3.93 10.53 10.23
CA THR A 46 -5.02 11.15 9.50
C THR A 46 -5.79 12.09 10.44
N PRO A 47 -6.00 13.38 10.08
CA PRO A 47 -6.74 14.32 10.91
C PRO A 47 -8.10 13.77 11.32
N VAL A 48 -8.48 13.97 12.59
CA VAL A 48 -9.67 13.36 13.21
C VAL A 48 -10.94 13.60 12.41
N HIS A 49 -11.16 14.83 11.93
CA HIS A 49 -12.34 15.17 11.12
C HIS A 49 -12.39 14.41 9.78
N ILE A 50 -11.24 14.12 9.17
CA ILE A 50 -11.16 13.34 7.91
C ILE A 50 -11.46 11.87 8.19
N ALA A 51 -10.92 11.31 9.29
CA ALA A 51 -11.21 9.94 9.70
C ALA A 51 -12.71 9.74 9.99
N HIS A 52 -13.35 10.66 10.71
CA HIS A 52 -14.79 10.63 10.96
C HIS A 52 -15.60 10.71 9.67
N ALA A 53 -15.26 11.60 8.74
CA ALA A 53 -15.95 11.69 7.45
C ALA A 53 -15.85 10.37 6.64
N GLY A 54 -14.70 9.69 6.69
CA GLY A 54 -14.52 8.37 6.07
C GLY A 54 -15.40 7.29 6.71
N ILE A 55 -15.46 7.25 8.04
CA ILE A 55 -16.32 6.33 8.80
C ILE A 55 -17.80 6.56 8.43
N GLU A 56 -18.24 7.81 8.43
CA GLU A 56 -19.60 8.18 8.03
C GLU A 56 -19.93 7.75 6.59
N ALA A 57 -19.02 7.97 5.64
CA ALA A 57 -19.23 7.57 4.24
C ALA A 57 -19.39 6.04 4.07
N ILE A 58 -18.65 5.25 4.86
CA ILE A 58 -18.78 3.78 4.89
C ILE A 58 -20.15 3.40 5.45
N HIS A 59 -20.57 3.99 6.57
CA HIS A 59 -21.88 3.70 7.19
C HIS A 59 -23.06 4.12 6.31
N GLN A 60 -22.91 5.22 5.58
CA GLN A 60 -23.95 5.74 4.69
C GLN A 60 -24.10 4.94 3.39
N SER A 61 -23.33 3.85 3.18
CA SER A 61 -23.35 3.05 1.95
C SER A 61 -23.30 3.94 0.72
N MET A 62 -22.21 4.68 0.54
CA MET A 62 -22.07 5.60 -0.59
C MET A 62 -21.24 4.97 -1.74
N PRO A 63 -21.73 3.98 -2.51
CA PRO A 63 -21.15 3.67 -3.80
C PRO A 63 -21.78 4.64 -4.81
N ARG A 64 -21.21 5.83 -4.94
CA ARG A 64 -21.36 6.58 -6.19
C ARG A 64 -19.99 6.62 -6.82
N SER A 65 -19.88 5.95 -7.97
CA SER A 65 -18.76 6.16 -8.88
C SER A 65 -18.59 7.67 -9.03
N ALA A 66 -17.46 8.19 -8.53
CA ALA A 66 -17.04 9.55 -8.79
C ALA A 66 -16.58 9.58 -10.26
N HIS A 67 -17.52 9.52 -11.18
CA HIS A 67 -17.30 9.71 -12.62
C HIS A 67 -18.28 10.78 -13.05
N GLY A 68 -17.73 11.97 -13.28
CA GLY A 68 -18.27 12.94 -14.24
C GLY A 68 -17.53 12.76 -15.55
#